data_AF-A0A850LX22-F1
#
_entry.id   AF-A0A850LX22-F1
#
_cell.length_a   1.000
_cell.length_b   1.000
_cell.length_c   1.000
_cell.angle_alpha   90.00
_cell.angle_beta   90.00
_cell.angle_gamma   90.00
#
_symmetry.space_group_name_H-M   'P 1'
#
loop_
_entity.id
_entity.type
_entity.pdbx_description
1 polymer ?
#
loop_
_entity_poly.entity_id
_entity_poly.type
_entity_poly.pdbx_seq_one_letter_code
_entity_poly.pdbx_strand_id
1 'polypeptide(L)'
;MTREEAEKLYGDAGYYGQIGDFQKLIEFCEKTVKADPTYVKGWTGLAFGYERLENFEKEIEYCEKAIEIDPESLLGWYNMGVAYGQLKKPKKAIECYEKVLKINPNYVDA
;
A
#
# COMPACT_ATOMS: atom_id res chain seq x y z
N MET A 1 18.49 -6.06 -10.28
CA MET A 1 17.23 -6.83 -10.34
C MET A 1 16.29 -6.07 -11.26
N THR A 2 15.44 -6.79 -11.98
CA THR A 2 14.64 -6.26 -13.10
C THR A 2 13.18 -6.07 -12.72
N ARG A 3 12.44 -5.28 -13.52
CA ARG A 3 10.99 -5.11 -13.36
C ARG A 3 10.24 -6.44 -13.41
N GLU A 4 10.64 -7.33 -14.31
CA GLU A 4 10.02 -8.65 -14.51
C GLU A 4 10.14 -9.53 -13.26
N GLU A 5 11.30 -9.50 -12.58
CA GLU A 5 11.48 -10.21 -11.31
C GLU A 5 10.54 -9.66 -10.23
N ALA A 6 10.39 -8.33 -10.14
CA ALA A 6 9.50 -7.70 -9.18
C ALA A 6 8.03 -8.05 -9.44
N GLU A 7 7.60 -8.10 -10.70
CA GLU A 7 6.25 -8.49 -11.08
C GLU A 7 5.93 -9.94 -10.69
N LYS A 8 6.88 -10.85 -10.90
CA LYS A 8 6.74 -12.24 -10.47
C LYS A 8 6.64 -12.37 -8.95
N LEU A 9 7.55 -11.72 -8.22
CA LEU A 9 7.54 -11.72 -6.75
C LEU A 9 6.25 -11.13 -6.18
N TYR A 10 5.69 -10.11 -6.83
CA TYR A 10 4.41 -9.54 -6.45
C TYR A 10 3.24 -10.50 -6.74
N GLY A 11 3.31 -11.27 -7.82
CA GLY A 11 2.36 -12.35 -8.09
C GLY A 11 2.33 -13.39 -6.96
N ASP A 12 3.50 -13.81 -6.49
CA ASP A 12 3.63 -14.72 -5.34
C ASP A 12 3.09 -14.07 -4.06
N ALA A 13 3.37 -12.78 -3.84
CA ALA A 13 2.81 -12.03 -2.71
C ALA A 13 1.27 -12.02 -2.73
N GLY A 14 0.68 -11.79 -3.90
CA GLY A 14 -0.77 -11.82 -4.10
C GLY A 14 -1.41 -13.16 -3.73
N TYR A 15 -0.75 -14.29 -4.02
CA TYR A 15 -1.21 -15.62 -3.60
C TYR A 15 -1.30 -15.71 -2.07
N TYR A 16 -0.25 -15.29 -1.35
CA TYR A 16 -0.24 -15.32 0.12
C TYR A 16 -1.29 -14.38 0.74
N GLY A 17 -1.52 -13.22 0.11
CA GLY A 17 -2.60 -12.31 0.49
C GLY A 17 -3.99 -12.95 0.40
N GLN A 18 -4.24 -13.78 -0.62
CA GLN A 18 -5.53 -14.47 -0.79
C GLN A 18 -5.78 -15.56 0.25
N ILE A 19 -4.73 -16.27 0.66
CA ILE A 19 -4.83 -17.35 1.66
C ILE A 19 -4.68 -16.85 3.11
N GLY A 20 -4.51 -15.53 3.30
CA GLY A 20 -4.41 -14.89 4.62
C GLY A 20 -3.06 -15.05 5.31
N ASP A 21 -2.02 -15.51 4.61
CA ASP A 21 -0.65 -15.58 5.15
C ASP A 21 0.03 -14.21 4.98
N PHE A 22 -0.34 -13.26 5.84
CA PHE A 22 0.13 -11.88 5.75
C PHE A 22 1.63 -11.73 6.04
N GLN A 23 2.22 -12.65 6.80
CA GLN A 23 3.66 -12.64 7.05
C GLN A 23 4.43 -12.96 5.77
N LYS A 24 3.99 -13.97 4.99
CA LYS A 24 4.60 -14.26 3.68
C LYS A 24 4.26 -13.22 2.62
N LEU A 25 3.05 -12.67 2.62
CA LEU A 25 2.72 -11.52 1.78
C LEU A 25 3.77 -10.41 1.95
N ILE A 26 4.05 -10.01 3.20
CA ILE A 26 5.06 -8.99 3.51
C ILE A 26 6.43 -9.41 3.01
N GLU A 27 6.88 -10.63 3.31
CA GLU A 27 8.20 -11.12 2.87
C GLU A 27 8.37 -11.02 1.34
N PHE A 28 7.36 -11.42 0.56
CA PHE A 28 7.41 -11.35 -0.90
C PHE A 28 7.28 -9.92 -1.42
N CYS A 29 6.51 -9.06 -0.77
CA CYS A 29 6.48 -7.63 -1.08
C CYS A 29 7.83 -6.94 -0.76
N GLU A 30 8.53 -7.31 0.32
CA GLU A 30 9.88 -6.80 0.63
C GLU A 30 10.88 -7.20 -0.46
N LYS A 31 10.81 -8.45 -0.92
CA LYS A 31 11.60 -8.91 -2.09
C LYS A 31 11.23 -8.13 -3.35
N THR A 32 9.94 -7.85 -3.56
CA THR A 32 9.43 -7.07 -4.70
C THR A 32 10.04 -5.68 -4.75
N VAL A 33 9.97 -4.93 -3.64
CA VAL A 33 10.50 -3.55 -3.60
C VAL A 33 12.03 -3.52 -3.62
N LYS A 34 12.69 -4.59 -3.14
CA LYS A 34 14.14 -4.73 -3.29
C LYS A 34 14.51 -4.95 -4.76
N ALA A 35 13.71 -5.74 -5.49
CA ALA A 35 13.91 -6.04 -6.90
C ALA A 35 13.70 -4.83 -7.82
N ASP A 36 12.61 -4.11 -7.59
CA ASP A 36 12.31 -2.83 -8.23
C ASP A 36 11.70 -1.85 -7.21
N PRO A 37 12.49 -0.91 -6.66
CA PRO A 37 12.00 0.09 -5.72
C PRO A 37 10.98 1.05 -6.32
N THR A 38 10.86 1.14 -7.65
CA THR A 38 9.87 2.00 -8.32
C THR A 38 8.56 1.28 -8.61
N TYR A 39 8.45 0.00 -8.22
CA TYR A 39 7.21 -0.75 -8.40
C TYR A 39 6.22 -0.49 -7.27
N VAL A 40 5.34 0.50 -7.49
CA VAL A 40 4.31 0.97 -6.54
C VAL A 40 3.48 -0.17 -5.92
N LYS A 41 3.20 -1.23 -6.68
CA LYS A 41 2.44 -2.39 -6.18
C LYS A 41 3.12 -3.12 -5.02
N GLY A 42 4.46 -3.20 -5.03
CA GLY A 42 5.21 -3.78 -3.91
C GLY A 42 4.99 -3.01 -2.60
N TRP A 43 5.07 -1.68 -2.66
CA TRP A 43 4.87 -0.80 -1.51
C TRP A 43 3.44 -0.79 -1.00
N THR A 44 2.45 -0.70 -1.90
CA THR A 44 1.03 -0.82 -1.51
C THR A 44 0.68 -2.21 -0.96
N GLY A 45 1.36 -3.26 -1.44
CA GLY A 45 1.26 -4.61 -0.87
C GLY A 45 1.87 -4.73 0.53
N LEU A 46 2.99 -4.04 0.82
CA LEU A 46 3.52 -3.93 2.18
C LEU A 46 2.54 -3.21 3.10
N ALA A 47 2.00 -2.07 2.66
CA ALA A 47 1.01 -1.33 3.41
C ALA A 47 -0.19 -2.22 3.79
N PHE A 48 -0.77 -2.91 2.81
CA PHE A 48 -1.86 -3.87 3.04
C PHE A 48 -1.46 -4.99 4.01
N GLY A 49 -0.25 -5.55 3.89
CA GLY A 49 0.23 -6.56 4.84
C GLY A 49 0.27 -6.05 6.27
N TYR A 50 0.76 -4.82 6.49
CA TYR A 50 0.83 -4.22 7.82
C TYR A 50 -0.52 -3.74 8.35
N GLU A 51 -1.45 -3.33 7.49
CA GLU A 51 -2.86 -3.11 7.84
C GLU A 51 -3.46 -4.37 8.48
N ARG A 52 -3.25 -5.53 7.83
CA ARG A 52 -3.75 -6.84 8.30
C ARG A 52 -3.11 -7.31 9.60
N LEU A 53 -1.92 -6.80 9.93
CA LEU A 53 -1.25 -7.02 11.21
C LEU A 53 -1.52 -5.90 12.23
N GLU A 54 -2.46 -4.99 11.94
CA GLU A 54 -2.83 -3.84 12.77
C GLU A 54 -1.65 -2.92 13.14
N ASN A 55 -0.61 -2.89 12.29
CA ASN A 55 0.54 -2.00 12.45
C ASN A 55 0.38 -0.78 11.52
N PHE A 56 -0.51 0.11 11.93
CA PHE A 56 -0.92 1.26 11.15
C PHE A 56 0.21 2.28 10.95
N GLU A 57 1.20 2.36 11.84
CA GLU A 57 2.38 3.20 11.66
C GLU A 57 3.23 2.74 10.47
N LYS A 58 3.49 1.44 10.35
CA LYS A 58 4.21 0.89 9.18
C LYS A 58 3.37 0.94 7.91
N GLU A 59 2.07 0.72 8.02
CA GLU A 59 1.16 0.91 6.89
C GLU A 59 1.31 2.32 6.29
N ILE A 60 1.28 3.36 7.14
CA ILE A 60 1.49 4.76 6.70
C ILE A 60 2.85 4.93 6.04
N GLU A 61 3.93 4.42 6.65
CA GLU A 61 5.28 4.52 6.09
C GLU A 61 5.35 3.97 4.65
N TYR A 62 4.75 2.80 4.41
CA TYR A 62 4.76 2.19 3.07
C TYR A 62 3.76 2.84 2.10
N CYS A 63 2.66 3.40 2.59
CA CYS A 63 1.79 4.25 1.77
C CYS A 63 2.51 5.51 1.32
N GLU A 64 3.24 6.18 2.22
CA GLU A 64 4.05 7.36 1.89
C GLU A 64 5.10 7.02 0.82
N LYS A 65 5.77 5.86 0.92
CA LYS A 65 6.67 5.38 -0.15
C LYS A 65 5.96 5.18 -1.48
N ALA A 66 4.78 4.58 -1.49
CA ALA A 66 3.99 4.42 -2.71
C ALA A 66 3.65 5.78 -3.36
N ILE A 67 3.25 6.76 -2.54
CA ILE A 67 2.89 8.12 -2.97
C ILE A 67 4.12 8.92 -3.43
N GLU A 68 5.28 8.75 -2.80
CA GLU A 68 6.54 9.37 -3.22
C GLU A 68 6.93 8.95 -4.65
N ILE A 69 6.67 7.68 -5.00
CA ILE A 69 6.97 7.12 -6.32
C ILE A 69 5.89 7.50 -7.34
N ASP A 70 4.62 7.39 -6.93
CA ASP A 70 3.45 7.73 -7.73
C ASP A 70 2.49 8.60 -6.90
N PRO A 71 2.58 9.94 -7.03
CA PRO A 71 1.73 10.87 -6.32
C PRO A 71 0.23 10.73 -6.62
N GLU A 72 -0.13 10.03 -7.71
CA GLU A 72 -1.52 9.75 -8.09
C GLU A 72 -1.98 8.35 -7.67
N SER A 73 -1.19 7.63 -6.87
CA SER A 73 -1.55 6.31 -6.36
C SER A 73 -2.79 6.37 -5.47
N LEU A 74 -3.95 6.06 -6.06
CA LEU A 74 -5.24 6.02 -5.36
C LEU A 74 -5.19 5.09 -4.14
N LEU A 75 -4.60 3.90 -4.30
CA LEU A 75 -4.45 2.94 -3.20
C LEU A 75 -3.52 3.45 -2.09
N GLY A 76 -2.42 4.13 -2.44
CA GLY A 76 -1.52 4.71 -1.45
C GLY A 76 -2.21 5.75 -0.59
N TRP A 77 -2.94 6.70 -1.22
CA TRP A 77 -3.70 7.71 -0.48
C TRP A 77 -4.86 7.10 0.32
N TYR A 78 -5.61 6.16 -0.27
CA TYR A 78 -6.73 5.52 0.40
C TYR A 78 -6.31 4.76 1.65
N ASN A 79 -5.34 3.85 1.54
CA ASN A 79 -4.87 3.04 2.67
C ASN A 79 -4.24 3.93 3.76
N MET A 80 -3.51 4.98 3.39
CA MET A 80 -3.00 5.95 4.37
C MET A 80 -4.14 6.64 5.14
N GLY A 81 -5.25 6.94 4.47
CA GLY A 81 -6.46 7.47 5.09
C GLY A 81 -7.07 6.49 6.09
N VAL A 82 -7.16 5.21 5.72
CA VAL A 82 -7.64 4.13 6.59
C VAL A 82 -6.76 4.03 7.84
N ALA A 83 -5.44 3.95 7.68
CA ALA A 83 -4.49 3.87 8.77
C ALA A 83 -4.58 5.07 9.72
N TYR A 84 -4.70 6.29 9.19
CA TYR A 84 -4.92 7.49 10.02
C TYR A 84 -6.25 7.45 10.78
N GLY A 85 -7.30 6.87 10.19
CA GLY A 85 -8.57 6.62 10.85
C GLY A 85 -8.41 5.67 12.05
N GLN A 86 -7.70 4.55 11.86
CA GLN A 86 -7.43 3.57 12.92
C GLN A 86 -6.60 4.16 14.06
N LEU A 87 -5.64 5.03 13.74
CA LEU A 87 -4.84 5.78 14.71
C LEU A 87 -5.59 6.97 15.36
N LYS A 88 -6.90 7.11 15.13
CA LYS A 88 -7.74 8.20 15.66
C LYS A 88 -7.24 9.60 15.28
N LYS A 89 -6.73 9.74 14.06
CA LYS A 89 -6.26 11.01 13.45
C LYS A 89 -7.19 11.42 12.29
N PRO A 90 -8.48 11.73 12.54
CA PRO A 90 -9.49 11.90 11.49
C PRO A 90 -9.20 13.04 10.52
N LYS A 91 -8.56 14.13 10.98
CA LYS A 91 -8.19 15.24 10.08
C LYS A 91 -7.23 14.80 8.97
N LYS A 92 -6.22 14.00 9.31
CA LYS A 92 -5.27 13.46 8.33
C LYS A 92 -5.92 12.43 7.41
N ALA A 93 -6.85 11.62 7.94
CA ALA A 93 -7.61 10.68 7.12
C ALA A 93 -8.45 11.42 6.05
N ILE A 94 -9.16 12.49 6.45
CA ILE A 94 -9.94 13.33 5.53
C ILE A 94 -9.03 13.93 4.45
N GLU A 95 -7.87 14.49 4.81
CA GLU A 95 -6.92 15.03 3.84
C GLU A 95 -6.49 13.97 2.80
N CYS A 96 -6.32 12.71 3.22
CA CYS A 96 -5.99 11.61 2.30
C CYS A 96 -7.16 11.28 1.36
N TYR A 97 -8.38 11.17 1.88
CA TYR A 97 -9.56 10.88 1.04
C TYR A 97 -9.92 12.02 0.10
N GLU A 98 -9.71 13.28 0.51
CA GLU A 98 -9.82 14.45 -0.38
C GLU A 98 -8.82 14.35 -1.55
N LYS A 99 -7.60 13.82 -1.33
CA LYS A 99 -6.65 13.54 -2.42
C LYS A 99 -7.18 12.45 -3.35
N VAL A 100 -7.71 11.36 -2.82
CA VAL A 100 -8.31 10.27 -3.62
C VAL A 100 -9.42 10.84 -4.52
N LEU A 101 -10.36 11.61 -3.96
CA LEU A 101 -11.46 12.22 -4.71
C LEU A 101 -11.00 13.30 -5.69
N LYS A 102 -9.89 14.00 -5.41
CA LYS A 102 -9.30 14.94 -6.35
C LYS A 102 -8.69 14.24 -7.57
N ILE A 103 -8.03 13.10 -7.36
CA ILE A 103 -7.45 12.28 -8.44
C ILE A 103 -8.55 11.58 -9.23
N ASN A 104 -9.50 10.95 -8.51
CA ASN A 104 -10.66 10.29 -9.09
C ASN A 104 -11.95 10.65 -8.32
N PRO A 105 -12.74 11.61 -8.82
CA PRO A 105 -13.99 12.03 -8.18
C PRO A 105 -15.07 10.94 -8.06
N ASN A 106 -14.94 9.84 -8.81
CA ASN A 106 -15.89 8.73 -8.83
C ASN A 106 -15.37 7.50 -8.05
N TYR A 107 -14.32 7.65 -7.24
CA TYR A 107 -13.80 6.56 -6.43
C TYR A 107 -14.79 6.25 -5.29
N VAL A 108 -15.59 5.20 -5.46
CA VAL A 108 -16.74 4.89 -4.59
C VAL A 108 -16.32 4.52 -3.17
N ASP A 109 -15.09 4.05 -2.99
CA ASP A 109 -14.60 3.56 -1.69
C ASP A 109 -13.90 4.65 -0.86
N ALA A 110 -13.75 5.88 -1.37
CA ALA A 110 -13.00 6.98 -0.74
C ALA A 110 -13.68 7.56 0.50
#